data_AF-A0A7V4DXS0-F1
#
_entry.id   AF-A0A7V4DXS0-F1
#
_cell.length_a   1.000
_cell.length_b   1.000
_cell.length_c   1.000
_cell.angle_alpha   90.00
_cell.angle_beta   90.00
_cell.angle_gamma   90.00
#
_symmetry.space_group_name_H-M   'P 1'
#
loop_
_entity.id
_entity.type
_entity.pdbx_description
1 polymer ?
#
loop_
_entity_poly.entity_id
_entity_poly.type
_entity_poly.pdbx_seq_one_letter_code
_entity_poly.pdbx_strand_id
1 'polypeptide(L)'
;MKKLLILISLILLSTIVFAEPVKYPLIFNDPVNDDKGPGTYTYPTDQVFKPGTFDMTKVVIDADNDNVYFKISFRVPIENPWGSPLGISLQTIHIYIDKDHKKDSGFRDFIPGVRAQTTPESAWDLAILVEGWPTELKSSVKNAAPEMYKYCVFPSKGVTVDGNTITIPVPKKTLGDDFQKDWGFQVFIMGQEGFPTQDPVSCRIREVISTAQQWRFGGGDDFYGDPNIIDLLDYEGINQFKILSKYKSDAKFEKNEYAQIPFIYVK
;
A
#
# COMPACT_ATOMS: atom_id res chain seq x y z
N MET A 1 20.27 -1.79 72.86
CA MET A 1 20.41 -2.29 71.48
C MET A 1 19.27 -1.75 70.62
N LYS A 2 19.48 -0.68 69.86
CA LYS A 2 18.52 -0.18 68.86
C LYS A 2 19.11 -0.45 67.48
N LYS A 3 18.50 -1.36 66.72
CA LYS A 3 18.86 -1.62 65.31
C LYS A 3 18.12 -0.60 64.44
N LEU A 4 18.88 0.22 63.73
CA LEU A 4 18.39 1.14 62.72
C LEU A 4 18.27 0.36 61.41
N LEU A 5 17.06 0.14 60.90
CA LEU A 5 16.85 -0.34 59.54
C LEU A 5 16.88 0.87 58.60
N ILE A 6 17.82 0.89 57.66
CA ILE A 6 17.84 1.82 56.54
C ILE A 6 17.13 1.13 55.38
N LEU A 7 15.98 1.65 55.00
CA LEU A 7 15.23 1.22 53.82
C LEU A 7 15.74 2.04 52.63
N ILE A 8 16.44 1.40 51.70
CA ILE A 8 16.87 2.02 50.44
C ILE A 8 15.76 1.77 49.41
N SER A 9 14.95 2.81 49.12
CA SER A 9 14.00 2.77 48.02
C SER A 9 14.73 3.04 46.70
N LEU A 10 14.78 2.02 45.84
CA LEU A 10 15.30 2.13 44.47
C LEU A 10 14.20 2.72 43.59
N ILE A 11 14.35 3.99 43.17
CA ILE A 11 13.43 4.63 42.23
C ILE A 11 13.90 4.28 40.82
N LEU A 12 13.18 3.40 40.13
CA LEU A 12 13.35 3.20 38.68
C LEU A 12 12.80 4.44 37.96
N LEU A 13 13.67 5.29 37.43
CA LEU A 13 13.30 6.31 36.47
C LEU A 13 13.09 5.62 35.11
N SER A 14 11.85 5.37 34.72
CA SER A 14 11.55 5.02 33.33
C SER A 14 11.66 6.28 32.48
N THR A 15 12.72 6.41 31.71
CA THR A 15 12.81 7.43 30.66
C THR A 15 11.77 7.12 29.59
N ILE A 16 10.68 7.89 29.57
CA ILE A 16 9.75 7.90 28.44
C ILE A 16 10.49 8.63 27.32
N VAL A 17 10.99 7.86 26.35
CA VAL A 17 11.53 8.43 25.11
C VAL A 17 10.31 8.80 24.27
N PHE A 18 10.02 10.10 24.20
CA PHE A 18 9.07 10.60 23.21
C PHE A 18 9.80 10.61 21.87
N ALA A 19 9.27 9.92 20.86
CA ALA A 19 9.77 10.02 19.50
C ALA A 19 9.68 11.49 19.04
N GLU A 20 10.72 11.96 18.34
CA GLU A 20 10.67 13.31 17.77
C GLU A 20 9.57 13.39 16.71
N PRO A 21 8.71 14.42 16.74
CA PRO A 21 7.65 14.56 15.75
C PRO A 21 8.24 14.74 14.34
N VAL A 22 7.61 14.10 13.36
CA VAL A 22 7.94 14.29 11.95
C VAL A 22 7.66 15.73 11.53
N LYS A 23 8.56 16.30 10.72
CA LYS A 23 8.32 17.60 10.11
C LYS A 23 7.69 17.42 8.73
N TYR A 24 6.43 17.81 8.61
CA TYR A 24 5.70 17.81 7.35
C TYR A 24 6.03 19.05 6.47
N PRO A 25 5.84 18.95 5.14
CA PRO A 25 5.47 17.73 4.41
C PRO A 25 6.68 16.80 4.20
N LEU A 26 6.43 15.49 4.23
CA LEU A 26 7.36 14.48 3.72
C LEU A 26 7.10 14.30 2.22
N ILE A 27 8.16 14.29 1.41
CA ILE A 27 8.05 14.26 -0.06
C ILE A 27 8.91 13.12 -0.61
N PHE A 28 8.27 12.23 -1.36
CA PHE A 28 8.88 11.08 -2.01
C PHE A 28 8.60 11.18 -3.50
N ASN A 29 9.64 11.33 -4.31
CA ASN A 29 9.50 11.34 -5.77
C ASN A 29 9.70 9.93 -6.29
N ASP A 30 8.79 9.54 -7.15
CA ASP A 30 8.84 8.28 -7.90
C ASP A 30 9.45 8.57 -9.27
N PRO A 31 10.12 7.61 -9.93
CA PRO A 31 10.46 7.72 -11.34
C PRO A 31 9.21 7.89 -12.22
N VAL A 32 9.42 8.07 -13.52
CA VAL A 32 8.32 8.22 -14.48
C VAL A 32 8.48 7.18 -15.59
N ASN A 33 7.37 6.71 -16.15
CA ASN A 33 7.30 5.63 -17.15
C ASN A 33 7.71 4.24 -16.64
N ASP A 34 7.54 4.00 -15.35
CA ASP A 34 7.80 2.74 -14.63
C ASP A 34 6.52 2.03 -14.16
N ASP A 35 5.35 2.46 -14.65
CA ASP A 35 4.04 1.81 -14.58
C ASP A 35 3.95 0.46 -15.34
N LYS A 36 4.95 -0.41 -15.14
CA LYS A 36 5.22 -1.65 -15.88
C LYS A 36 5.54 -2.82 -14.95
N GLY A 37 5.18 -2.73 -13.67
CA GLY A 37 5.44 -3.75 -12.65
C GLY A 37 6.92 -4.17 -12.64
N PRO A 38 7.27 -5.44 -12.90
CA PRO A 38 8.66 -5.91 -13.02
C PRO A 38 9.43 -5.40 -14.25
N GLY A 39 8.82 -4.53 -15.06
CA GLY A 39 9.36 -3.97 -16.31
C GLY A 39 8.80 -4.62 -17.57
N THR A 40 7.97 -5.66 -17.43
CA THR A 40 7.36 -6.40 -18.55
C THR A 40 5.87 -6.12 -18.72
N TYR A 41 5.22 -5.48 -17.75
CA TYR A 41 3.76 -5.37 -17.80
C TYR A 41 3.28 -4.40 -18.87
N THR A 42 2.12 -4.72 -19.42
CA THR A 42 1.43 -3.93 -20.43
C THR A 42 0.01 -3.62 -20.00
N TYR A 43 -0.46 -2.42 -20.34
CA TYR A 43 -1.82 -1.97 -20.06
C TYR A 43 -2.87 -2.86 -20.75
N PRO A 44 -4.10 -2.92 -20.20
CA PRO A 44 -5.22 -3.51 -20.92
C PRO A 44 -5.49 -2.76 -22.22
N THR A 45 -6.06 -3.44 -23.22
CA THR A 45 -6.17 -2.89 -24.58
C THR A 45 -7.35 -1.93 -24.76
N ASP A 46 -8.25 -1.82 -23.79
CA ASP A 46 -9.34 -0.85 -23.86
C ASP A 46 -8.83 0.59 -23.76
N GLN A 47 -9.45 1.50 -24.50
CA GLN A 47 -9.01 2.89 -24.64
C GLN A 47 -9.15 3.71 -23.35
N VAL A 48 -9.92 3.23 -22.37
CA VAL A 48 -9.99 3.90 -21.06
C VAL A 48 -8.66 3.82 -20.31
N PHE A 49 -7.83 2.80 -20.56
CA PHE A 49 -6.53 2.62 -19.90
C PHE A 49 -5.44 3.38 -20.67
N LYS A 50 -5.39 4.70 -20.49
CA LYS A 50 -4.42 5.56 -21.16
C LYS A 50 -3.02 5.38 -20.55
N PRO A 51 -1.95 5.49 -21.35
CA PRO A 51 -0.58 5.45 -20.83
C PRO A 51 -0.36 6.50 -19.73
N GLY A 52 0.29 6.10 -18.63
CA GLY A 52 0.55 6.98 -17.49
C GLY A 52 -0.56 7.05 -16.44
N THR A 53 -1.71 6.41 -16.68
CA THR A 53 -2.84 6.42 -15.74
C THR A 53 -2.54 5.67 -14.42
N PHE A 54 -1.59 4.73 -14.43
CA PHE A 54 -1.12 4.04 -13.23
C PHE A 54 0.28 4.48 -12.77
N ASP A 55 0.89 5.44 -13.48
CA ASP A 55 2.25 5.95 -13.26
C ASP A 55 2.22 6.98 -12.15
N MET A 56 2.54 6.53 -10.94
CA MET A 56 2.77 7.40 -9.80
C MET A 56 4.08 8.15 -10.02
N THR A 57 4.11 9.39 -9.55
CA THR A 57 5.26 10.29 -9.74
C THR A 57 5.70 10.93 -8.43
N LYS A 58 4.80 10.96 -7.45
CA LYS A 58 5.04 11.60 -6.16
C LYS A 58 4.07 11.12 -5.11
N VAL A 59 4.61 10.89 -3.92
CA VAL A 59 3.84 10.76 -2.68
C VAL A 59 4.24 11.90 -1.75
N VAL A 60 3.23 12.64 -1.27
CA VAL A 60 3.41 13.63 -0.20
C VAL A 60 2.59 13.19 1.01
N ILE A 61 3.26 13.06 2.15
CA ILE A 61 2.59 12.88 3.44
C ILE A 61 2.61 14.24 4.14
N ASP A 62 1.44 14.75 4.47
CA ASP A 62 1.22 16.06 5.10
C ASP A 62 0.27 15.89 6.28
N ALA A 63 0.17 16.88 7.17
CA ALA A 63 -0.76 16.78 8.30
C ALA A 63 -1.25 18.14 8.78
N ASP A 64 -2.47 18.14 9.33
CA ASP A 64 -2.98 19.24 10.15
C ASP A 64 -3.19 18.76 11.59
N ASN A 65 -4.09 19.40 12.36
CA ASN A 65 -4.36 18.99 13.73
C ASN A 65 -5.15 17.67 13.82
N ASP A 66 -5.96 17.34 12.81
CA ASP A 66 -6.96 16.27 12.88
C ASP A 66 -6.62 15.08 11.98
N ASN A 67 -5.94 15.33 10.85
CA ASN A 67 -5.70 14.33 9.80
C ASN A 67 -4.24 14.31 9.35
N VAL A 68 -3.83 13.14 8.89
CA VAL A 68 -2.70 12.96 7.99
C VAL A 68 -3.26 12.83 6.57
N TYR A 69 -2.63 13.49 5.61
CA TYR A 69 -3.01 13.49 4.21
C TYR A 69 -1.96 12.78 3.38
N PHE A 70 -2.36 11.71 2.69
CA PHE A 70 -1.54 11.06 1.67
C PHE A 70 -1.96 11.61 0.31
N LYS A 71 -1.08 12.36 -0.35
CA LYS A 71 -1.30 12.95 -1.67
C LYS A 71 -0.48 12.16 -2.68
N ILE A 72 -1.16 11.47 -3.59
CA ILE A 72 -0.55 10.60 -4.61
C ILE A 72 -0.74 11.25 -5.98
N SER A 73 0.35 11.68 -6.60
CA SER A 73 0.33 12.33 -7.91
C SER A 73 0.72 11.36 -9.01
N PHE A 74 0.04 11.44 -10.15
CA PHE A 74 0.23 10.59 -11.31
C PHE A 74 0.78 11.37 -12.51
N ARG A 75 1.34 10.68 -13.50
CA ARG A 75 1.90 11.32 -14.70
C ARG A 75 0.86 12.04 -15.55
N VAL A 76 -0.37 11.57 -15.52
CA VAL A 76 -1.51 12.13 -16.27
C VAL A 76 -2.68 12.47 -15.34
N PRO A 77 -3.61 13.35 -15.76
CA PRO A 77 -4.82 13.62 -14.99
C PRO A 77 -5.62 12.34 -14.70
N ILE A 78 -6.21 12.28 -13.51
CA ILE A 78 -7.04 11.17 -13.08
C ILE A 78 -8.42 11.32 -13.72
N GLU A 79 -8.83 10.29 -14.46
CA GLU A 79 -10.13 10.24 -15.12
C GLU A 79 -11.10 9.33 -14.37
N ASN A 80 -12.40 9.61 -14.54
CA ASN A 80 -13.48 8.83 -13.93
C ASN A 80 -14.45 8.26 -14.99
N PRO A 81 -13.98 7.47 -15.99
CA PRO A 81 -14.80 6.97 -17.10
C PRO A 81 -16.01 6.13 -16.66
N TRP A 82 -15.96 5.54 -15.47
CA TRP A 82 -17.03 4.68 -14.94
C TRP A 82 -17.89 5.36 -13.88
N GLY A 83 -17.71 6.68 -13.66
CA GLY A 83 -18.56 7.44 -12.76
C GLY A 83 -18.50 6.99 -11.30
N SER A 84 -17.33 6.55 -10.83
CA SER A 84 -17.14 6.16 -9.43
C SER A 84 -17.46 7.32 -8.47
N PRO A 85 -17.98 7.03 -7.27
CA PRO A 85 -18.35 8.08 -6.31
C PRO A 85 -17.18 8.87 -5.74
N LEU A 86 -15.94 8.33 -5.75
CA LEU A 86 -14.75 9.05 -5.30
C LEU A 86 -13.97 9.76 -6.41
N GLY A 87 -14.44 9.71 -7.67
CA GLY A 87 -13.73 10.31 -8.79
C GLY A 87 -12.54 9.49 -9.31
N ILE A 88 -12.39 8.24 -8.86
CA ILE A 88 -11.28 7.33 -9.16
C ILE A 88 -11.86 6.06 -9.79
N SER A 89 -11.87 5.94 -11.13
CA SER A 89 -12.40 4.72 -11.75
C SER A 89 -11.37 3.59 -11.83
N LEU A 90 -10.13 3.92 -12.19
CA LEU A 90 -9.19 2.92 -12.71
C LEU A 90 -8.21 2.45 -11.65
N GLN A 91 -7.80 3.32 -10.73
CA GLN A 91 -6.77 3.03 -9.73
C GLN A 91 -7.36 2.36 -8.48
N THR A 92 -6.65 1.35 -7.99
CA THR A 92 -6.73 0.84 -6.63
C THR A 92 -5.39 1.13 -5.96
N ILE A 93 -5.42 1.92 -4.88
CA ILE A 93 -4.24 2.39 -4.15
C ILE A 93 -4.21 1.71 -2.80
N HIS A 94 -3.10 1.01 -2.52
CA HIS A 94 -2.83 0.48 -1.19
C HIS A 94 -1.64 1.21 -0.58
N ILE A 95 -1.78 1.65 0.67
CA ILE A 95 -0.68 2.20 1.47
C ILE A 95 -0.54 1.32 2.71
N TYR A 96 0.58 0.64 2.83
CA TYR A 96 0.89 -0.19 4.00
C TYR A 96 1.82 0.57 4.94
N ILE A 97 1.60 0.45 6.24
CA ILE A 97 2.37 1.12 7.29
C ILE A 97 2.87 0.07 8.29
N ASP A 98 4.18 0.04 8.50
CA ASP A 98 4.87 -0.64 9.60
C ASP A 98 5.14 0.41 10.69
N LYS A 99 4.59 0.20 11.88
CA LYS A 99 4.68 1.17 12.97
C LYS A 99 5.78 0.86 13.96
N ASP A 100 6.32 -0.36 13.93
CA ASP A 100 7.24 -0.83 14.97
C ASP A 100 8.58 -1.35 14.47
N HIS A 101 8.71 -1.55 13.15
CA HIS A 101 9.90 -2.09 12.47
C HIS A 101 10.37 -3.40 13.10
N LYS A 102 9.43 -4.24 13.55
CA LYS A 102 9.75 -5.52 14.17
C LYS A 102 9.47 -6.67 13.22
N LYS A 103 10.45 -7.54 13.10
CA LYS A 103 10.26 -8.84 12.50
C LYS A 103 9.17 -9.62 13.26
N ASP A 104 8.35 -10.36 12.51
CA ASP A 104 7.27 -11.20 13.02
C ASP A 104 6.19 -10.44 13.83
N SER A 105 6.12 -9.10 13.74
CA SER A 105 4.94 -8.30 14.11
C SER A 105 3.93 -8.29 12.95
N GLY A 106 2.76 -7.68 13.14
CA GLY A 106 1.80 -7.40 12.05
C GLY A 106 1.50 -8.56 11.07
N PHE A 107 1.43 -8.21 9.78
CA PHE A 107 1.27 -9.15 8.67
C PHE A 107 2.41 -9.00 7.64
N ARG A 108 2.87 -10.14 7.12
CA ARG A 108 3.83 -10.16 6.00
C ARG A 108 3.16 -10.27 4.64
N ASP A 109 2.09 -11.06 4.54
CA ASP A 109 1.26 -11.10 3.35
C ASP A 109 0.51 -9.78 3.20
N PHE A 110 0.50 -9.23 1.99
CA PHE A 110 -0.40 -8.13 1.66
C PHE A 110 -1.82 -8.65 1.42
N ILE A 111 -2.75 -7.72 1.19
CA ILE A 111 -4.16 -8.07 0.94
C ILE A 111 -4.25 -9.06 -0.23
N PRO A 112 -5.11 -10.11 -0.16
CA PRO A 112 -5.24 -11.07 -1.24
C PRO A 112 -5.49 -10.39 -2.58
N GLY A 113 -4.82 -10.86 -3.63
CA GLY A 113 -4.81 -10.23 -4.94
C GLY A 113 -3.58 -9.35 -5.21
N VAL A 114 -2.88 -8.84 -4.19
CA VAL A 114 -1.61 -8.12 -4.40
C VAL A 114 -0.51 -9.05 -4.92
N ARG A 115 -0.47 -10.30 -4.42
CA ARG A 115 0.52 -11.35 -4.77
C ARG A 115 1.97 -10.91 -4.50
N ALA A 116 2.19 -10.30 -3.34
CA ALA A 116 3.50 -9.92 -2.84
C ALA A 116 3.52 -10.06 -1.30
N GLN A 117 4.70 -9.99 -0.71
CA GLN A 117 4.91 -10.01 0.74
C GLN A 117 5.87 -8.90 1.15
N THR A 118 5.88 -8.49 2.41
CA THR A 118 6.97 -7.69 2.98
C THR A 118 8.28 -8.48 3.00
N THR A 119 9.42 -7.82 3.19
CA THR A 119 10.67 -8.56 3.46
C THR A 119 10.59 -9.33 4.79
N PRO A 120 11.45 -10.33 5.04
CA PRO A 120 11.44 -11.07 6.31
C PRO A 120 11.70 -10.24 7.57
N GLU A 121 12.18 -9.01 7.42
CA GLU A 121 12.54 -8.10 8.50
C GLU A 121 11.42 -7.16 8.91
N SER A 122 10.38 -7.01 8.09
CA SER A 122 9.29 -6.07 8.31
C SER A 122 7.91 -6.72 8.18
N ALA A 123 6.92 -6.06 8.75
CA ALA A 123 5.52 -6.43 8.64
C ALA A 123 4.65 -5.17 8.77
N TRP A 124 3.44 -5.20 8.23
CA TRP A 124 2.54 -4.05 8.31
C TRP A 124 1.53 -4.18 9.44
N ASP A 125 1.24 -3.07 10.11
CA ASP A 125 0.30 -2.95 11.22
C ASP A 125 -1.00 -2.23 10.83
N LEU A 126 -0.96 -1.50 9.71
CA LEU A 126 -2.11 -0.79 9.18
C LEU A 126 -2.03 -0.72 7.66
N ALA A 127 -3.18 -0.91 7.00
CA ALA A 127 -3.31 -0.73 5.56
C ALA A 127 -4.40 0.31 5.27
N ILE A 128 -4.10 1.30 4.43
CA ILE A 128 -5.07 2.26 3.90
C ILE A 128 -5.36 1.83 2.46
N LEU A 129 -6.61 1.47 2.20
CA LEU A 129 -7.04 0.92 0.91
C LEU A 129 -8.06 1.86 0.27
N VAL A 130 -7.76 2.35 -0.93
CA VAL A 130 -8.57 3.36 -1.63
C VAL A 130 -8.84 2.91 -3.06
N GLU A 131 -10.11 2.91 -3.45
CA GLU A 131 -10.55 2.82 -4.84
C GLU A 131 -11.84 3.64 -5.00
N GLY A 132 -12.37 3.73 -6.22
CA GLY A 132 -13.62 4.44 -6.52
C GLY A 132 -14.86 4.01 -5.73
N TRP A 133 -14.96 2.72 -5.36
CA TRP A 133 -16.12 2.07 -4.73
C TRP A 133 -15.77 1.49 -3.35
N PRO A 134 -15.66 2.35 -2.32
CA PRO A 134 -15.11 1.94 -1.02
C PRO A 134 -15.95 0.88 -0.29
N THR A 135 -17.27 0.81 -0.50
CA THR A 135 -18.15 -0.17 0.16
C THR A 135 -17.89 -1.58 -0.38
N GLU A 136 -17.70 -1.69 -1.68
CA GLU A 136 -17.44 -2.92 -2.41
C GLU A 136 -16.03 -3.43 -2.11
N LEU A 137 -15.02 -2.53 -2.11
CA LEU A 137 -13.67 -2.85 -1.66
C LEU A 137 -13.66 -3.39 -0.24
N LYS A 138 -14.29 -2.66 0.69
CA LYS A 138 -14.39 -3.05 2.09
C LYS A 138 -15.02 -4.43 2.25
N SER A 139 -16.10 -4.71 1.51
CA SER A 139 -16.80 -5.98 1.56
C SER A 139 -15.95 -7.12 1.00
N SER A 140 -15.25 -6.87 -0.12
CA SER A 140 -14.37 -7.87 -0.75
C SER A 140 -13.23 -8.26 0.19
N VAL A 141 -12.54 -7.29 0.79
CA VAL A 141 -11.43 -7.55 1.72
C VAL A 141 -11.94 -8.23 3.00
N LYS A 142 -13.08 -7.79 3.54
CA LYS A 142 -13.67 -8.41 4.75
C LYS A 142 -13.98 -9.89 4.55
N ASN A 143 -14.48 -10.26 3.38
CA ASN A 143 -14.82 -11.64 3.06
C ASN A 143 -13.58 -12.49 2.78
N ALA A 144 -12.60 -11.94 2.06
CA ALA A 144 -11.40 -12.65 1.64
C ALA A 144 -10.38 -12.85 2.78
N ALA A 145 -10.19 -11.83 3.63
CA ALA A 145 -9.16 -11.80 4.67
C ALA A 145 -9.69 -11.14 5.96
N PRO A 146 -10.57 -11.81 6.72
CA PRO A 146 -11.25 -11.23 7.89
C PRO A 146 -10.30 -10.79 9.01
N GLU A 147 -9.13 -11.43 9.15
CA GLU A 147 -8.13 -11.03 10.14
C GLU A 147 -7.37 -9.76 9.73
N MET A 148 -6.87 -9.70 8.49
CA MET A 148 -6.21 -8.50 7.94
C MET A 148 -7.18 -7.31 7.91
N TYR A 149 -8.44 -7.54 7.55
CA TYR A 149 -9.48 -6.52 7.48
C TYR A 149 -9.60 -5.65 8.74
N LYS A 150 -9.31 -6.20 9.93
CA LYS A 150 -9.37 -5.48 11.21
C LYS A 150 -8.36 -4.33 11.30
N TYR A 151 -7.33 -4.38 10.47
CA TYR A 151 -6.22 -3.41 10.40
C TYR A 151 -6.30 -2.54 9.15
N CYS A 152 -7.37 -2.68 8.36
CA CYS A 152 -7.60 -1.91 7.15
C CYS A 152 -8.46 -0.67 7.43
N VAL A 153 -8.08 0.44 6.81
CA VAL A 153 -8.82 1.69 6.76
C VAL A 153 -9.27 1.91 5.32
N PHE A 154 -10.53 2.33 5.14
CA PHE A 154 -11.12 2.61 3.83
C PHE A 154 -11.61 4.06 3.79
N PRO A 155 -10.71 5.05 3.61
CA PRO A 155 -11.10 6.45 3.53
C PRO A 155 -12.07 6.68 2.36
N SER A 156 -13.11 7.47 2.61
CA SER A 156 -14.09 7.86 1.59
C SER A 156 -14.54 9.31 1.79
N LYS A 157 -14.72 9.74 3.04
CA LYS A 157 -15.00 11.14 3.37
C LYS A 157 -13.76 12.01 3.15
N GLY A 158 -13.89 13.02 2.30
CA GLY A 158 -12.84 14.01 2.05
C GLY A 158 -11.73 13.55 1.10
N VAL A 159 -11.85 12.34 0.52
CA VAL A 159 -11.00 11.96 -0.62
C VAL A 159 -11.33 12.88 -1.78
N THR A 160 -10.31 13.49 -2.37
CA THR A 160 -10.47 14.40 -3.51
C THR A 160 -9.52 14.03 -4.65
N VAL A 161 -9.93 14.38 -5.87
CA VAL A 161 -9.12 14.31 -7.07
C VAL A 161 -8.97 15.73 -7.61
N ASP A 162 -7.74 16.21 -7.71
CA ASP A 162 -7.40 17.50 -8.31
C ASP A 162 -6.36 17.31 -9.41
N GLY A 163 -6.79 17.46 -10.66
CA GLY A 163 -5.97 17.18 -11.84
C GLY A 163 -5.43 15.75 -11.84
N ASN A 164 -4.14 15.61 -11.55
CA ASN A 164 -3.42 14.34 -11.50
C ASN A 164 -3.15 13.83 -10.07
N THR A 165 -3.73 14.45 -9.04
CA THR A 165 -3.41 14.13 -7.64
C THR A 165 -4.65 13.66 -6.88
N ILE A 166 -4.52 12.51 -6.23
CA ILE A 166 -5.52 11.97 -5.29
C ILE A 166 -5.08 12.33 -3.88
N THR A 167 -5.92 13.04 -3.13
CA THR A 167 -5.67 13.36 -1.72
C THR A 167 -6.53 12.48 -0.82
N ILE A 168 -5.88 11.74 0.08
CA ILE A 168 -6.50 10.75 0.96
C ILE A 168 -6.33 11.22 2.41
N PRO A 169 -7.36 11.80 3.04
CA PRO A 169 -7.32 12.14 4.45
C PRO A 169 -7.53 10.91 5.33
N VAL A 170 -6.69 10.76 6.35
CA VAL A 170 -6.83 9.74 7.38
C VAL A 170 -6.80 10.41 8.76
N PRO A 171 -7.87 10.27 9.57
CA PRO A 171 -7.88 10.85 10.90
C PRO A 171 -6.72 10.30 11.75
N LYS A 172 -6.02 11.16 12.49
CA LYS A 172 -4.91 10.74 13.38
C LYS A 172 -5.35 9.69 14.40
N LYS A 173 -6.58 9.82 14.91
CA LYS A 173 -7.23 8.80 15.76
C LYS A 173 -7.21 7.41 15.13
N THR A 174 -7.40 7.30 13.82
CA THR A 174 -7.42 6.03 13.09
C THR A 174 -6.00 5.49 12.92
N LEU A 175 -5.02 6.38 12.68
CA LEU A 175 -3.61 6.01 12.65
C LEU A 175 -3.08 5.63 14.05
N GLY A 176 -3.71 6.11 15.11
CA GLY A 176 -3.31 5.91 16.50
C GLY A 176 -2.36 7.00 17.01
N ASP A 177 -1.66 7.70 16.12
CA ASP A 177 -0.79 8.84 16.40
C ASP A 177 -0.56 9.66 15.10
N ASP A 178 0.23 10.72 15.18
CA ASP A 178 0.91 11.33 14.04
C ASP A 178 1.84 10.32 13.34
N PHE A 179 2.16 10.54 12.05
CA PHE A 179 3.21 9.77 11.37
C PHE A 179 4.54 9.99 12.11
N GLN A 180 5.21 8.89 12.51
CA GLN A 180 6.40 8.94 13.36
C GLN A 180 7.69 8.75 12.55
N LYS A 181 8.81 9.23 13.11
CA LYS A 181 10.15 9.17 12.48
C LYS A 181 10.72 7.75 12.30
N ASP A 182 10.08 6.72 12.87
CA ASP A 182 10.51 5.32 12.72
C ASP A 182 9.48 4.45 12.00
N TRP A 183 8.39 5.05 11.50
CA TRP A 183 7.39 4.31 10.74
C TRP A 183 7.89 4.05 9.32
N GLY A 184 7.70 2.81 8.89
CA GLY A 184 7.90 2.38 7.51
C GLY A 184 6.58 2.49 6.75
N PHE A 185 6.65 2.82 5.47
CA PHE A 185 5.49 2.72 4.60
C PHE A 185 5.86 2.30 3.18
N GLN A 186 4.85 1.89 2.42
CA GLN A 186 4.98 1.62 1.01
C GLN A 186 3.64 1.86 0.30
N VAL A 187 3.68 2.28 -0.96
CA VAL A 187 2.51 2.61 -1.78
C VAL A 187 2.49 1.75 -3.04
N PHE A 188 1.35 1.11 -3.30
CA PHE A 188 1.10 0.33 -4.51
C PHE A 188 -0.01 0.97 -5.33
N ILE A 189 0.22 1.07 -6.63
CA ILE A 189 -0.81 1.35 -7.62
C ILE A 189 -1.15 0.07 -8.36
N MET A 190 -2.43 -0.26 -8.36
CA MET A 190 -3.01 -1.42 -9.05
C MET A 190 -4.23 -0.99 -9.85
N GLY A 191 -4.73 -1.88 -10.71
CA GLY A 191 -5.99 -1.66 -11.40
C GLY A 191 -7.19 -2.07 -10.56
N GLN A 192 -8.24 -1.26 -10.61
CA GLN A 192 -9.57 -1.56 -10.07
C GLN A 192 -10.23 -2.64 -10.93
N GLU A 193 -10.83 -3.65 -10.31
CA GLU A 193 -11.64 -4.70 -10.93
C GLU A 193 -13.06 -4.77 -10.35
N GLY A 194 -14.06 -4.40 -11.16
CA GLY A 194 -15.47 -4.45 -10.79
C GLY A 194 -16.05 -5.87 -10.67
N PHE A 195 -15.47 -6.83 -11.40
CA PHE A 195 -15.85 -8.23 -11.47
C PHE A 195 -14.67 -9.14 -11.09
N PRO A 196 -14.23 -9.10 -9.81
CA PRO A 196 -13.03 -9.81 -9.38
C PRO A 196 -13.20 -11.32 -9.43
N THR A 197 -12.12 -12.00 -9.79
CA THR A 197 -11.99 -13.44 -9.58
C THR A 197 -12.17 -13.76 -8.10
N GLN A 198 -12.86 -14.88 -7.83
CA GLN A 198 -13.13 -15.36 -6.48
C GLN A 198 -12.19 -16.51 -6.08
N ASP A 199 -11.54 -17.14 -7.06
CA ASP A 199 -10.60 -18.24 -6.87
C ASP A 199 -9.46 -18.18 -7.91
N PRO A 200 -8.26 -17.72 -7.52
CA PRO A 200 -7.97 -17.11 -6.22
C PRO A 200 -8.68 -15.77 -6.09
N VAL A 201 -8.99 -15.37 -4.86
CA VAL A 201 -9.66 -14.10 -4.60
C VAL A 201 -8.74 -12.91 -4.89
N SER A 202 -9.17 -11.98 -5.74
CA SER A 202 -8.36 -10.82 -6.12
C SER A 202 -8.61 -9.55 -5.28
N CYS A 203 -9.60 -9.57 -4.39
CA CYS A 203 -10.04 -8.37 -3.64
C CYS A 203 -10.28 -7.12 -4.49
N ARG A 204 -10.84 -7.27 -5.70
CA ARG A 204 -11.08 -6.17 -6.64
C ARG A 204 -9.82 -5.54 -7.23
N ILE A 205 -8.71 -6.27 -7.16
CA ILE A 205 -7.50 -5.98 -7.93
C ILE A 205 -7.62 -6.65 -9.30
N ARG A 206 -7.36 -5.87 -10.35
CA ARG A 206 -7.33 -6.31 -11.74
C ARG A 206 -6.06 -7.10 -11.99
N GLU A 207 -6.24 -8.31 -12.50
CA GLU A 207 -5.13 -9.22 -12.70
C GLU A 207 -4.25 -8.82 -13.88
N VAL A 208 -2.97 -9.12 -13.70
CA VAL A 208 -1.97 -9.25 -14.75
C VAL A 208 -1.96 -10.70 -15.19
N ILE A 209 -1.95 -10.91 -16.50
CA ILE A 209 -1.87 -12.23 -17.12
C ILE A 209 -0.73 -12.24 -18.15
N SER A 210 -0.50 -13.37 -18.84
CA SER A 210 0.60 -13.47 -19.81
C SER A 210 0.46 -12.46 -20.96
N THR A 211 -0.74 -12.31 -21.50
CA THR A 211 -1.04 -11.44 -22.65
C THR A 211 -2.16 -10.47 -22.30
N ALA A 212 -1.93 -9.18 -22.51
CA ALA A 212 -2.94 -8.15 -22.23
C ALA A 212 -4.23 -8.42 -22.99
N GLN A 213 -5.35 -8.20 -22.32
CA GLN A 213 -6.69 -8.28 -22.91
C GLN A 213 -7.39 -6.94 -22.74
N GLN A 214 -8.61 -6.83 -23.25
CA GLN A 214 -9.40 -5.60 -23.14
C GLN A 214 -9.47 -5.09 -21.68
N TRP A 215 -9.65 -5.99 -20.72
CA TRP A 215 -9.85 -5.67 -19.30
C TRP A 215 -8.81 -6.35 -18.38
N ARG A 216 -7.66 -6.78 -18.90
CA ARG A 216 -6.60 -7.40 -18.09
C ARG A 216 -5.24 -6.86 -18.50
N PHE A 217 -4.38 -6.62 -17.52
CA PHE A 217 -2.98 -6.28 -17.80
C PHE A 217 -2.29 -7.51 -18.40
N GLY A 218 -1.21 -7.28 -19.13
CA GLY A 218 -0.39 -8.32 -19.75
C GLY A 218 1.04 -8.31 -19.24
N GLY A 219 1.86 -9.26 -19.70
CA GLY A 219 3.30 -9.30 -19.45
C GLY A 219 3.74 -9.95 -18.14
N GLY A 220 2.78 -10.51 -17.39
CA GLY A 220 3.03 -11.41 -16.25
C GLY A 220 2.96 -12.86 -16.70
N ASP A 221 2.20 -13.67 -15.97
CA ASP A 221 1.92 -15.07 -16.33
C ASP A 221 0.47 -15.48 -16.05
N ASP A 222 0.07 -16.65 -16.55
CA ASP A 222 -1.32 -17.15 -16.39
C ASP A 222 -1.50 -18.00 -15.11
N PHE A 223 -0.53 -17.97 -14.21
CA PHE A 223 -0.61 -18.59 -12.90
C PHE A 223 -0.76 -17.50 -11.82
N TYR A 224 -0.10 -17.65 -10.67
CA TYR A 224 -0.48 -16.90 -9.46
C TYR A 224 0.67 -16.32 -8.65
N GLY A 225 1.91 -16.40 -9.13
CA GLY A 225 3.09 -15.91 -8.43
C GLY A 225 3.46 -14.46 -8.76
N ASP A 226 3.05 -13.95 -9.92
CA ASP A 226 3.33 -12.59 -10.37
C ASP A 226 2.53 -11.55 -9.57
N PRO A 227 3.15 -10.45 -9.11
CA PRO A 227 2.44 -9.40 -8.38
C PRO A 227 1.49 -8.64 -9.30
N ASN A 228 0.30 -8.27 -8.82
CA ASN A 228 -0.61 -7.41 -9.59
C ASN A 228 -0.30 -5.91 -9.46
N ILE A 229 0.89 -5.58 -8.94
CA ILE A 229 1.37 -4.22 -8.72
C ILE A 229 1.86 -3.66 -10.06
N ILE A 230 1.21 -2.61 -10.54
CA ILE A 230 1.57 -1.93 -11.78
C ILE A 230 2.67 -0.90 -11.52
N ASP A 231 2.59 -0.25 -10.36
CA ASP A 231 3.55 0.73 -9.88
C ASP A 231 3.72 0.64 -8.36
N LEU A 232 4.95 0.81 -7.89
CA LEU A 232 5.43 0.68 -6.52
C LEU A 232 6.31 1.89 -6.24
N LEU A 233 6.09 2.61 -5.13
CA LEU A 233 6.93 3.76 -4.81
C LEU A 233 8.41 3.38 -4.73
N ASP A 234 9.15 3.75 -5.77
CA ASP A 234 10.56 3.47 -6.02
C ASP A 234 11.40 4.65 -5.51
N TYR A 235 11.54 4.69 -4.18
CA TYR A 235 12.26 5.74 -3.48
C TYR A 235 13.52 5.22 -2.79
N GLU A 236 14.59 6.02 -2.86
CA GLU A 236 15.90 5.84 -2.21
C GLU A 236 16.31 4.39 -1.90
N GLY A 237 16.99 3.74 -2.84
CA GLY A 237 17.57 2.40 -2.65
C GLY A 237 16.61 1.25 -2.94
N ILE A 238 15.35 1.55 -3.21
CA ILE A 238 14.41 0.67 -3.88
C ILE A 238 14.76 0.65 -5.39
N ASN A 239 14.40 -0.45 -6.05
CA ASN A 239 14.36 -0.55 -7.51
C ASN A 239 13.19 -1.46 -7.85
N GLN A 240 12.10 -0.88 -8.34
CA GLN A 240 10.84 -1.57 -8.56
C GLN A 240 11.05 -2.80 -9.45
N PHE A 241 11.66 -2.64 -10.62
CA PHE A 241 11.83 -3.73 -11.59
C PHE A 241 12.57 -4.92 -10.99
N LYS A 242 13.63 -4.66 -10.21
CA LYS A 242 14.40 -5.71 -9.52
C LYS A 242 13.63 -6.37 -8.38
N ILE A 243 12.77 -5.63 -7.68
CA ILE A 243 12.00 -6.17 -6.56
C ILE A 243 10.83 -7.01 -7.07
N LEU A 244 10.03 -6.43 -7.97
CA LEU A 244 8.82 -7.07 -8.49
C LEU A 244 9.12 -8.23 -9.44
N SER A 245 10.33 -8.36 -9.98
CA SER A 245 10.75 -9.54 -10.79
C SER A 245 11.19 -10.74 -9.96
N LYS A 246 11.35 -10.60 -8.65
CA LYS A 246 11.77 -11.71 -7.75
C LYS A 246 10.59 -12.54 -7.28
N TYR A 247 9.87 -13.10 -8.24
CA TYR A 247 8.82 -14.06 -7.97
C TYR A 247 9.05 -15.35 -8.76
N LYS A 248 8.36 -16.40 -8.35
CA LYS A 248 8.24 -17.65 -9.09
C LYS A 248 6.76 -18.00 -9.17
N SER A 249 6.32 -18.26 -10.39
CA SER A 249 4.93 -18.62 -10.65
C SER A 249 4.80 -20.07 -11.11
N ASP A 250 3.79 -20.76 -10.59
CA ASP A 250 3.46 -22.16 -10.82
C ASP A 250 1.93 -22.33 -10.69
N ALA A 251 1.37 -23.24 -11.47
CA ALA A 251 -0.05 -23.59 -11.43
C ALA A 251 -0.49 -24.10 -10.04
N LYS A 252 0.45 -24.62 -9.24
CA LYS A 252 0.23 -25.02 -7.85
C LYS A 252 0.58 -23.89 -6.91
N PHE A 253 -0.41 -23.35 -6.22
CA PHE A 253 -0.26 -22.22 -5.30
C PHE A 253 0.87 -22.40 -4.28
N GLU A 254 1.04 -23.60 -3.73
CA GLU A 254 2.06 -23.90 -2.72
C GLU A 254 3.51 -23.84 -3.24
N LYS A 255 3.69 -23.74 -4.56
CA LYS A 255 5.00 -23.65 -5.20
C LYS A 255 5.37 -22.22 -5.63
N ASN A 256 4.45 -21.28 -5.47
CA ASN A 256 4.71 -19.88 -5.77
C ASN A 256 5.67 -19.28 -4.75
N GLU A 257 6.54 -18.40 -5.22
CA GLU A 257 7.36 -17.52 -4.39
C GLU A 257 7.00 -16.09 -4.78
N TYR A 258 6.66 -15.26 -3.79
CA TYR A 258 6.17 -13.91 -4.05
C TYR A 258 7.29 -12.88 -3.95
N ALA A 259 7.18 -11.80 -4.72
CA ALA A 259 8.07 -10.65 -4.60
C ALA A 259 8.04 -10.09 -3.16
N GLN A 260 9.23 -9.82 -2.61
CA GLN A 260 9.41 -9.33 -1.24
C GLN A 260 9.68 -7.82 -1.27
N ILE A 261 8.76 -7.04 -0.74
CA ILE A 261 8.72 -5.59 -0.88
C ILE A 261 9.26 -4.91 0.38
N PRO A 262 10.30 -4.07 0.27
CA PRO A 262 10.81 -3.27 1.38
C PRO A 262 9.92 -2.05 1.65
N PHE A 263 9.92 -1.60 2.90
CA PHE A 263 9.30 -0.34 3.29
C PHE A 263 10.31 0.79 3.31
N ILE A 264 9.81 1.99 3.06
CA ILE A 264 10.54 3.24 3.17
C ILE A 264 10.34 3.74 4.59
N TYR A 265 11.41 3.81 5.37
CA TYR A 265 11.38 4.35 6.72
C TYR A 265 11.75 5.83 6.68
N VAL A 266 10.92 6.64 7.34
CA VAL A 266 11.20 8.06 7.54
C VAL A 266 12.46 8.20 8.41
N LYS A 267 13.19 9.31 8.28
CA LYS A 267 14.37 9.64 9.09
C LYS A 267 14.20 11.03 9.70
#